data_AF-A0A7J8N688-F1
#
_entry.id   AF-A0A7J8N688-F1
#
_cell.length_a   1.000
_cell.length_b   1.000
_cell.length_c   1.000
_cell.angle_alpha   90.00
_cell.angle_beta   90.00
_cell.angle_gamma   90.00
#
_symmetry.space_group_name_H-M   'P 1'
#
loop_
_entity.id
_entity.type
_entity.pdbx_description
1 polymer ?
#
loop_
_entity_poly.entity_id
_entity_poly.type
_entity_poly.pdbx_seq_one_letter_code
_entity_poly.pdbx_strand_id
1 'polypeptide(L)'
;VFSNFAFSFSIISVLTGITTLYNTGLTFGGPISLVYGWFIAGGFTMFVGLSMAEICSSYPTSGGLYYWSARLAGRNWAPFASWFTGW
;
A
#
# COMPACT_ATOMS: atom_id res chain seq x y z
N VAL A 1 -14.05 -12.32 -13.82
CA VAL A 1 -12.96 -11.93 -14.74
C VAL A 1 -12.05 -10.86 -14.16
N PHE A 2 -12.58 -9.74 -13.65
CA PHE A 2 -11.78 -8.68 -13.01
C PHE A 2 -10.95 -9.16 -11.81
N SER A 3 -11.50 -9.99 -10.92
CA SER A 3 -10.74 -10.53 -9.78
C SER A 3 -9.57 -11.41 -10.21
N ASN A 4 -9.73 -12.22 -11.26
CA ASN A 4 -8.63 -13.04 -11.82
C ASN A 4 -7.58 -12.17 -12.51
N PHE A 5 -7.99 -11.12 -13.23
CA PHE A 5 -7.06 -10.15 -13.82
C PHE A 5 -6.25 -9.41 -12.74
N ALA A 6 -6.92 -8.89 -11.70
CA ALA A 6 -6.28 -8.18 -10.60
C ALA A 6 -5.29 -9.06 -9.82
N PHE A 7 -5.64 -10.33 -9.61
CA PHE A 7 -4.76 -11.29 -8.95
C PHE A 7 -3.49 -11.56 -9.78
N SER A 8 -3.65 -11.87 -11.07
CA SER A 8 -2.52 -12.09 -11.98
C SER A 8 -1.64 -10.84 -12.12
N PHE A 9 -2.24 -9.65 -12.22
CA PHE A 9 -1.51 -8.38 -12.30
C PHE A 9 -0.67 -8.12 -11.05
N SER A 10 -1.23 -8.39 -9.87
CA SER A 10 -0.53 -8.26 -8.59
C SER A 10 0.71 -9.15 -8.51
N ILE A 11 0.62 -10.39 -9.00
CA ILE A 11 1.75 -11.33 -9.03
C ILE A 11 2.86 -10.83 -9.97
N ILE A 12 2.50 -10.41 -11.18
CA ILE A 12 3.47 -9.93 -12.19
C ILE A 12 4.20 -8.68 -11.71
N SER A 13 3.48 -7.77 -11.03
CA SER A 13 4.06 -6.54 -10.48
C SER A 13 5.19 -6.82 -9.48
N VAL A 14 4.95 -7.75 -8.55
CA VAL A 14 5.96 -8.15 -7.55
C VAL A 14 7.18 -8.80 -8.21
N LEU A 15 6.98 -9.71 -9.15
CA LEU A 15 8.08 -10.39 -9.86
C LEU A 15 8.96 -9.39 -10.63
N THR A 16 8.34 -8.43 -11.32
CA THR A 16 9.06 -7.40 -12.08
C THR A 16 9.85 -6.47 -11.15
N GLY A 17 9.25 -6.07 -10.03
CA GLY A 17 9.90 -5.22 -9.03
C GLY A 17 11.13 -5.90 -8.42
N ILE A 18 11.00 -7.14 -7.95
CA ILE A 18 12.10 -7.87 -7.31
C ILE A 18 13.25 -8.10 -8.30
N THR A 19 12.94 -8.49 -9.53
CA THR A 19 13.97 -8.77 -10.55
C THR A 19 14.80 -7.54 -10.87
N THR A 20 14.17 -6.36 -10.91
CA THR A 20 14.86 -5.10 -11.21
C THR A 20 15.76 -4.65 -10.06
N LEU A 21 15.34 -4.86 -8.81
CA LEU A 21 16.09 -4.46 -7.62
C LEU A 21 17.02 -5.55 -7.05
N TYR A 22 17.07 -6.73 -7.67
CA TYR A 22 17.78 -7.89 -7.14
C TYR A 22 19.27 -7.64 -6.90
N ASN A 23 19.94 -7.01 -7.87
CA ASN A 23 21.36 -6.68 -7.78
C ASN A 23 21.63 -5.70 -6.62
N THR A 24 20.84 -4.63 -6.55
CA THR A 24 20.91 -3.63 -5.47
C THR A 24 20.68 -4.27 -4.09
N GLY A 25 19.68 -5.15 -3.97
CA GLY A 25 19.38 -5.85 -2.72
C GLY A 25 20.54 -6.73 -2.24
N LEU A 26 21.18 -7.45 -3.16
CA LEU A 26 22.36 -8.27 -2.84
C LEU A 26 23.56 -7.43 -2.42
N THR A 27 23.84 -6.33 -3.12
CA THR A 27 25.02 -5.50 -2.84
C THR A 27 24.92 -4.75 -1.51
N PHE A 28 23.74 -4.24 -1.14
CA PHE A 28 23.58 -3.40 0.05
C PHE A 28 23.01 -4.13 1.28
N GLY A 29 22.21 -5.19 1.10
CA GLY A 29 21.54 -5.90 2.20
C GLY A 29 21.87 -7.39 2.31
N GLY A 30 22.54 -7.97 1.31
CA GLY A 30 22.88 -9.39 1.27
C GLY A 30 21.67 -10.34 1.14
N PRO A 31 21.90 -11.66 1.20
CA PRO A 31 20.85 -12.68 0.99
C PRO A 31 19.76 -12.65 2.07
N ILE A 32 20.11 -12.30 3.31
CA ILE A 32 19.20 -12.26 4.45
C ILE A 32 18.09 -11.22 4.26
N SER A 33 18.43 -10.03 3.73
CA SER A 33 17.45 -8.98 3.50
C SER A 33 16.42 -9.38 2.44
N LEU A 34 16.84 -10.14 1.42
CA LEU A 34 15.96 -10.61 0.36
C LEU A 34 15.00 -11.70 0.85
N VAL A 35 15.46 -12.60 1.72
CA VAL A 35 14.65 -13.71 2.23
C VAL A 35 13.70 -13.29 3.35
N TYR A 36 14.15 -12.45 4.28
CA TYR A 36 13.36 -12.07 5.46
C TYR A 36 12.75 -10.67 5.38
N GLY A 37 13.32 -9.78 4.55
CA GLY A 37 12.85 -8.40 4.45
C GLY A 37 11.40 -8.29 3.98
N TRP A 38 10.96 -9.15 3.07
CA TRP A 38 9.58 -9.12 2.58
C TRP A 38 8.56 -9.57 3.63
N PHE A 39 8.91 -10.50 4.54
CA PHE A 39 8.04 -10.88 5.65
C PHE A 39 7.90 -9.76 6.67
N ILE A 40 9.01 -9.09 7.00
CA ILE A 40 9.03 -7.96 7.94
C ILE A 40 8.23 -6.80 7.34
N ALA A 41 8.54 -6.40 6.10
CA ALA A 41 7.82 -5.34 5.39
C ALA A 41 6.34 -5.68 5.20
N GLY A 42 6.03 -6.95 4.88
CA GLY A 42 4.66 -7.46 4.78
C GLY A 42 3.91 -7.37 6.10
N GLY A 43 4.57 -7.69 7.23
CA GLY A 43 4.03 -7.50 8.58
C GLY A 43 3.61 -6.06 8.85
N PHE A 44 4.50 -5.09 8.59
CA PHE A 44 4.17 -3.67 8.74
C PHE A 44 3.04 -3.22 7.80
N THR A 45 3.07 -3.68 6.55
CA THR A 45 2.03 -3.38 5.56
C THR A 45 0.66 -3.93 5.99
N MET A 46 0.61 -5.09 6.65
CA MET A 46 -0.63 -5.65 7.19
C MET A 46 -1.22 -4.77 8.29
N PHE A 47 -0.41 -4.21 9.19
CA PHE A 47 -0.92 -3.27 10.20
C PHE A 47 -1.57 -2.04 9.56
N VAL A 48 -0.92 -1.47 8.54
CA VAL A 48 -1.48 -0.35 7.76
C VAL A 48 -2.78 -0.77 7.06
N GLY A 49 -2.81 -1.97 6.46
CA GLY A 49 -4.01 -2.52 5.83
C GLY A 49 -5.16 -2.74 6.80
N LEU A 50 -4.89 -3.19 8.02
CA LEU A 50 -5.88 -3.37 9.08
C LEU A 50 -6.46 -2.03 9.55
N SER A 51 -5.61 -1.02 9.78
CA SER A 51 -6.08 0.34 10.08
C SER A 51 -6.94 0.90 8.95
N MET A 52 -6.58 0.62 7.69
CA MET A 52 -7.37 1.06 6.56
C MET A 52 -8.70 0.30 6.45
N ALA A 53 -8.72 -0.99 6.78
CA ALA A 53 -9.94 -1.78 6.83
C ALA A 53 -10.94 -1.26 7.89
N GLU A 54 -10.45 -0.75 9.02
CA GLU A 54 -11.28 -0.09 10.05
C GLU A 54 -11.91 1.22 9.54
N ILE A 55 -11.14 2.02 8.81
CA ILE A 55 -11.65 3.25 8.20
C ILE A 55 -12.67 2.92 7.09
N CYS A 56 -12.41 1.90 6.28
CA CYS A 56 -13.35 1.42 5.25
C CYS A 56 -14.68 0.94 5.85
N SER A 57 -14.65 0.25 7.00
CA SER A 57 -15.86 -0.29 7.62
C SER A 57 -16.72 0.80 8.27
N SER A 58 -16.08 1.82 8.85
CA SER A 58 -16.76 2.99 9.42
C SER A 58 -17.27 3.97 8.36
N TYR A 59 -16.58 4.08 7.23
CA TYR A 59 -16.95 4.98 6.12
C TYR A 59 -16.93 4.26 4.76
N PRO A 60 -17.95 3.42 4.48
CA PRO A 60 -18.07 2.70 3.20
C PRO A 60 -18.56 3.66 2.10
N THR A 61 -17.69 4.57 1.69
CA THR A 61 -17.98 5.58 0.67
C THR A 61 -17.08 5.39 -0.55
N SER A 62 -17.67 5.56 -1.74
CA SER A 62 -16.97 5.47 -3.03
C SER A 62 -15.91 6.56 -3.27
N GLY A 63 -15.77 7.53 -2.36
CA GLY A 63 -14.78 8.63 -2.44
C GLY A 63 -13.34 8.26 -2.03
N GLY A 64 -13.09 7.02 -1.62
CA GLY A 64 -11.75 6.48 -1.37
C GLY A 64 -10.90 7.27 -0.36
N LEU A 65 -9.57 7.19 -0.52
CA LEU A 65 -8.56 7.83 0.34
C LEU A 65 -8.80 9.33 0.55
N TYR A 66 -9.18 10.05 -0.52
CA TYR A 66 -9.46 11.49 -0.46
C TYR A 66 -10.60 11.84 0.48
N TYR A 67 -11.65 11.02 0.47
CA TYR A 67 -12.79 11.24 1.31
C TYR A 67 -12.48 10.91 2.77
N TRP A 68 -11.75 9.81 3.01
CA TRP A 68 -11.31 9.42 4.35
C TRP A 68 -10.39 10.47 4.96
N SER A 69 -9.41 10.98 4.20
CA SER A 69 -8.49 12.03 4.67
C SER A 69 -9.20 13.37 4.91
N ALA A 70 -10.12 13.76 4.03
CA ALA A 70 -10.93 14.96 4.23
C ALA A 70 -11.83 14.87 5.49
N ARG A 71 -12.33 13.67 5.82
CA ARG A 71 -13.18 13.45 7.00
C ARG A 71 -12.38 13.45 8.30
N LEU A 72 -11.17 12.89 8.27
CA LEU A 72 -10.27 12.80 9.44
C LEU A 72 -9.53 14.12 9.72
N ALA A 73 -9.19 14.91 8.68
CA ALA A 73 -8.41 16.16 8.84
C ALA A 73 -9.23 17.39 9.31
N GLY A 74 -10.56 17.27 9.39
CA GLY A 74 -11.44 18.36 9.80
C GLY A 74 -11.65 19.44 8.71
N ARG A 75 -12.68 20.28 8.88
CA ARG A 75 -13.21 21.20 7.85
C ARG A 75 -12.16 22.15 7.24
N ASN A 76 -11.17 22.57 8.03
CA ASN A 76 -10.17 23.56 7.62
C ASN A 76 -9.01 22.95 6.83
N TRP A 77 -8.63 21.70 7.12
CA TRP A 77 -7.50 21.02 6.47
C TRP A 77 -7.95 19.98 5.43
N ALA A 78 -9.25 19.71 5.34
CA ALA A 78 -9.82 18.74 4.42
C ALA A 78 -9.37 18.89 2.95
N PRO A 79 -9.31 20.10 2.35
CA PRO A 79 -8.86 20.25 0.95
C PRO A 79 -7.36 19.99 0.78
N PHE A 80 -6.55 20.32 1.78
CA PHE A 80 -5.10 20.16 1.73
C PHE A 80 -4.71 18.70 1.97
N ALA A 81 -5.31 18.07 2.98
CA ALA A 81 -5.10 16.66 3.29
C ALA A 81 -5.55 15.75 2.14
N SER A 82 -6.69 16.05 1.51
CA SER A 82 -7.17 15.29 0.34
C SER A 82 -6.23 15.45 -0.85
N TRP A 83 -5.76 16.66 -1.14
CA TRP A 83 -4.79 16.89 -2.23
C TRP A 83 -3.51 16.06 -2.04
N PHE A 84 -2.95 16.01 -0.83
CA PHE A 84 -1.76 15.20 -0.53
C PHE A 84 -1.97 13.69 -0.57
N THR A 85 -3.18 13.21 -0.24
CA THR A 85 -3.43 11.77 -0.06
C THR A 85 -3.98 11.06 -1.27
N GLY A 86 -4.42 11.77 -2.30
CA GLY A 86 -4.82 11.09 -3.52
C GLY A 86 -4.28 11.64 -4.83
N TRP A 87 -3.61 12.80 -4.86
CA TRP A 87 -2.73 13.11 -6.01
C TRP A 87 -1.54 12.16 -6.03
#